data_AF-A0AA37GHG8-F1
#
_entry.id   AF-A0AA37GHG8-F1
#
_cell.length_a   1.000
_cell.length_b   1.000
_cell.length_c   1.000
_cell.angle_alpha   90.00
_cell.angle_beta   90.00
_cell.angle_gamma   90.00
#
_symmetry.space_group_name_H-M   'P 1'
#
loop_
_entity.id
_entity.type
_entity.pdbx_description
1 polymer ?
#
loop_
_entity_poly.entity_id
_entity_poly.type
_entity_poly.pdbx_seq_one_letter_code
_entity_poly.pdbx_strand_id
1 'polypeptide(L)'
;MKYSFAVALSTLVLGIAAAPAANGAAQGNAIAHAERGYFDFLHHAARAEKPSKTRSAKGPKKTKPSKTRKPGSIITSAPGAPGNGTSGFEVRASNGTAPAAGGLPASSGTSVLKAAQTVAAGQSFDGGMVAFDRGVSCTGQAEGGDSDAVFILEKGAKLSNVIIGPNQIEGVHCNGGCSLDNVWWSAVCEDAFTIKKQEAGETTTITSGGAFGAEDKVLQHNGAGTLSVSGFTVETFGKLYRSCGNCKTMYERHVIFDSINASSGKLLAGINSNYGDTATFKNVVAKGVSEVCTEFKGNDSGDEPTEISSGPSTFCKYSTSDVTSS
;
A
#
# COMPACT_ATOMS: atom_id res chain seq x y z
N MET A 1 3.68 12.44 67.90
CA MET A 1 2.72 13.57 67.94
C MET A 1 1.71 13.34 66.82
N LYS A 2 0.46 13.12 67.19
CA LYS A 2 -0.67 12.84 66.29
C LYS A 2 -1.43 14.15 66.08
N TYR A 3 -1.72 14.52 64.84
CA TYR A 3 -2.69 15.59 64.54
C TYR A 3 -3.84 15.00 63.74
N SER A 4 -4.98 14.86 64.41
CA SER A 4 -6.30 14.72 63.80
C SER A 4 -6.91 16.11 63.67
N PHE A 5 -7.48 16.43 62.52
CA PHE A 5 -8.53 17.44 62.39
C PHE A 5 -9.64 16.88 61.52
N ALA A 6 -10.84 16.86 62.09
CA ALA A 6 -12.11 16.52 61.46
C ALA A 6 -12.98 17.79 61.47
N VAL A 7 -13.56 18.16 60.32
CA VAL A 7 -14.71 19.09 60.17
C VAL A 7 -15.35 18.73 58.82
N ALA A 8 -16.43 17.97 58.77
CA ALA A 8 -17.86 18.30 58.96
C ALA A 8 -18.61 18.38 57.62
N LEU A 9 -19.56 17.45 57.49
CA LEU A 9 -20.57 17.27 56.45
C LEU A 9 -21.49 18.50 56.35
N SER A 10 -21.88 18.87 55.13
CA SER A 10 -23.18 19.53 54.91
C SER A 10 -23.87 18.89 53.70
N THR A 11 -24.98 18.23 53.98
CA THR A 11 -25.91 17.60 53.05
C THR A 11 -26.87 18.65 52.50
N LEU A 12 -27.05 18.70 51.18
CA LEU A 12 -28.22 19.31 50.55
C LEU A 12 -28.89 18.27 49.66
N VAL A 13 -30.09 17.85 50.07
CA VAL A 13 -31.03 17.02 49.32
C VAL A 13 -32.23 17.90 48.97
N LEU A 14 -32.62 17.94 47.70
CA LEU A 14 -33.96 18.30 47.16
C LEU A 14 -33.78 18.37 45.62
N GLY A 15 -34.58 17.80 44.74
CA GLY A 15 -35.82 17.02 44.84
C GLY A 15 -36.19 16.60 43.41
N ILE A 16 -36.86 15.46 43.27
CA ILE A 16 -37.33 14.90 42.00
C ILE A 16 -38.62 15.63 41.59
N ALA A 17 -38.73 16.04 40.32
CA ALA A 17 -40.01 16.31 39.67
C ALA A 17 -40.01 15.70 38.27
N ALA A 18 -41.05 14.90 37.98
CA ALA A 18 -41.27 14.20 36.73
C ALA A 18 -42.30 14.94 35.85
N ALA A 19 -41.99 14.99 34.54
CA ALA A 19 -42.83 15.05 33.33
C ALA A 19 -43.99 16.08 33.21
N PRO A 20 -44.25 16.57 31.97
CA PRO A 20 -45.15 15.80 31.12
C PRO A 20 -44.65 15.60 29.67
N ALA A 21 -45.18 14.56 29.04
CA ALA A 21 -45.05 14.27 27.62
C ALA A 21 -45.95 15.19 26.77
N ALA A 22 -45.48 15.57 25.59
CA ALA A 22 -46.33 16.03 24.49
C ALA A 22 -45.71 15.67 23.13
N ASN A 23 -46.57 15.13 22.26
CA ASN A 23 -46.35 14.65 20.90
C ASN A 23 -45.87 15.72 19.90
N GLY A 24 -45.16 15.31 18.85
CA GLY A 24 -45.01 16.13 17.63
C GLY A 24 -43.97 15.66 16.60
N ALA A 25 -44.40 14.80 15.69
CA ALA A 25 -44.01 14.57 14.29
C ALA A 25 -42.63 15.03 13.69
N ALA A 26 -42.03 14.05 12.99
CA ALA A 26 -41.48 14.08 11.63
C ALA A 26 -40.08 14.69 11.31
N GLN A 27 -39.21 13.76 10.89
CA GLN A 27 -38.19 13.80 9.81
C GLN A 27 -37.10 14.88 9.78
N GLY A 28 -35.86 14.41 9.95
CA GLY A 28 -34.64 15.11 9.54
C GLY A 28 -33.39 14.37 10.02
N ASN A 29 -32.95 13.34 9.30
CA ASN A 29 -31.69 12.64 9.58
C ASN A 29 -30.51 13.58 9.24
N ALA A 30 -29.96 14.22 10.26
CA ALA A 30 -28.60 14.73 10.26
C ALA A 30 -27.80 13.87 11.24
N ILE A 31 -27.00 12.92 10.74
CA ILE A 31 -25.97 12.27 11.54
C ILE A 31 -24.64 12.91 11.12
N ALA A 32 -24.23 13.86 11.95
CA ALA A 32 -22.91 14.43 11.94
C ALA A 32 -21.89 13.45 12.52
N HIS A 33 -20.73 13.44 11.88
CA HIS A 33 -19.43 12.95 12.31
C HIS A 33 -19.23 12.80 13.82
N ALA A 34 -18.87 11.59 14.25
CA ALA A 34 -18.19 11.35 15.51
C ALA A 34 -17.49 9.98 15.51
N GLU A 35 -16.29 9.87 14.92
CA GLU A 35 -15.28 8.88 15.36
C GLU A 35 -13.88 9.51 15.23
N ARG A 36 -13.48 10.23 16.29
CA ARG A 36 -12.09 10.53 16.64
C ARG A 36 -11.83 9.86 17.97
N GLY A 37 -10.85 8.96 18.03
CA GLY A 37 -10.30 8.50 19.31
C GLY A 37 -10.03 7.01 19.41
N TYR A 38 -9.11 6.49 18.59
CA TYR A 38 -8.46 5.20 18.88
C TYR A 38 -7.06 5.10 18.25
N PHE A 39 -6.24 6.16 18.32
CA PHE A 39 -4.83 6.08 17.87
C PHE A 39 -3.82 6.77 18.81
N ASP A 40 -4.27 7.32 19.95
CA ASP A 40 -3.43 8.21 20.77
C ASP A 40 -2.81 7.57 22.04
N PHE A 41 -2.82 6.24 22.17
CA PHE A 41 -2.39 5.57 23.42
C PHE A 41 -1.14 4.68 23.34
N LEU A 42 -0.46 4.55 22.19
CA LEU A 42 0.72 3.65 22.09
C LEU A 42 2.07 4.30 21.74
N HIS A 43 2.20 5.63 21.77
CA HIS A 43 3.48 6.31 21.49
C HIS A 43 4.22 6.93 22.70
N HIS A 44 3.78 6.68 23.94
CA HIS A 44 4.46 7.18 25.14
C HIS A 44 5.31 6.14 25.87
N ALA A 45 6.28 5.51 25.18
CA ALA A 45 7.30 4.68 25.85
C ALA A 45 8.59 4.48 25.03
N ALA A 46 9.24 5.54 24.54
CA ALA A 46 10.67 5.50 24.16
C ALA A 46 11.24 6.92 23.98
N ARG A 47 11.49 7.65 25.07
CA ARG A 47 12.36 8.84 24.98
C ARG A 47 13.06 9.12 26.30
N ALA A 48 14.24 8.54 26.48
CA ALA A 48 15.27 9.06 27.35
C ALA A 48 16.63 8.58 26.83
N GLU A 49 17.39 9.48 26.20
CA GLU A 49 18.82 9.69 26.50
C GLU A 49 19.35 10.95 25.79
N LYS A 50 20.09 11.76 26.55
CA LYS A 50 20.71 13.03 26.16
C LYS A 50 22.15 12.81 25.64
N PRO A 51 22.71 13.76 24.86
CA PRO A 51 23.91 13.53 24.05
C PRO A 51 25.22 13.69 24.86
N SER A 52 26.21 12.86 24.56
CA SER A 52 27.58 12.96 25.07
C SER A 52 28.58 13.37 23.99
N LYS A 53 29.64 14.04 24.45
CA LYS A 53 30.49 15.00 23.75
C LYS A 53 31.58 14.38 22.87
N THR A 54 31.93 15.14 21.83
CA THR A 54 33.05 15.01 20.89
C THR A 54 34.43 15.01 21.57
N ARG A 55 35.36 14.14 21.13
CA ARG A 55 36.82 14.37 21.20
C ARG A 55 37.54 13.77 19.98
N SER A 56 38.48 14.55 19.46
CA SER A 56 39.24 14.36 18.22
C SER A 56 40.28 13.24 18.19
N ALA A 57 40.42 12.67 16.99
CA ALA A 57 41.55 12.12 16.25
C ALA A 57 42.91 11.81 16.95
N LYS A 58 43.40 10.59 16.71
CA LYS A 58 44.84 10.25 16.68
C LYS A 58 45.11 9.29 15.51
N GLY A 59 46.16 9.58 14.73
CA GLY A 59 46.51 8.97 13.45
C GLY A 59 47.00 7.50 13.47
N PRO A 60 47.37 6.95 12.30
CA PRO A 60 47.23 5.53 11.99
C PRO A 60 48.44 4.67 12.39
N LYS A 61 48.19 3.48 12.93
CA LYS A 61 49.20 2.42 13.07
C LYS A 61 49.06 1.39 11.94
N LYS A 62 50.17 1.18 11.23
CA LYS A 62 50.35 0.14 10.20
C LYS A 62 50.26 -1.26 10.80
N THR A 63 49.49 -2.15 10.18
CA THR A 63 49.51 -3.59 10.41
C THR A 63 49.62 -4.36 9.09
N LYS A 64 50.34 -5.49 9.17
CA LYS A 64 50.84 -6.36 8.09
C LYS A 64 49.71 -7.10 7.32
N PRO A 65 49.99 -7.57 6.09
CA PRO A 65 48.97 -8.16 5.21
C PRO A 65 48.53 -9.55 5.71
N SER A 66 47.21 -9.71 5.89
CA SER A 66 46.58 -11.00 6.14
C SER A 66 46.15 -11.63 4.82
N LYS A 67 46.34 -12.94 4.73
CA LYS A 67 46.24 -13.79 3.53
C LYS A 67 44.82 -13.76 2.94
N THR A 68 44.77 -13.51 1.64
CA THR A 68 43.59 -13.60 0.77
C THR A 68 42.98 -14.99 0.85
N ARG A 69 41.73 -15.07 1.35
CA ARG A 69 40.90 -16.27 1.20
C ARG A 69 40.27 -16.21 -0.19
N LYS A 70 40.46 -17.27 -0.98
CA LYS A 70 39.86 -17.45 -2.31
C LYS A 70 38.35 -17.11 -2.27
N PRO A 71 37.80 -16.39 -3.26
CA PRO A 71 36.37 -16.35 -3.47
C PRO A 71 35.88 -17.78 -3.68
N GLY A 72 34.92 -18.22 -2.86
CA GLY A 72 34.20 -19.46 -3.09
C GLY A 72 33.43 -19.38 -4.40
N SER A 73 33.28 -20.52 -5.06
CA SER A 73 32.64 -20.68 -6.37
C SER A 73 31.29 -19.96 -6.41
N ILE A 74 31.15 -19.06 -7.39
CA ILE A 74 29.86 -18.52 -7.82
C ILE A 74 29.05 -19.72 -8.34
N ILE A 75 27.95 -20.04 -7.66
CA ILE A 75 26.95 -20.94 -8.21
C ILE A 75 26.18 -20.11 -9.23
N THR A 76 26.58 -20.24 -10.50
CA THR A 76 25.73 -19.85 -11.62
C THR A 76 24.53 -20.81 -11.64
N SER A 77 23.43 -20.42 -11.00
CA SER A 77 22.15 -21.09 -11.20
C SER A 77 21.62 -20.71 -12.59
N ALA A 78 21.54 -21.73 -13.45
CA ALA A 78 20.65 -21.77 -14.61
C ALA A 78 19.18 -21.55 -14.17
N PRO A 79 18.21 -21.34 -15.08
CA PRO A 79 16.83 -20.98 -14.73
C PRO A 79 16.22 -22.09 -13.87
N GLY A 80 16.19 -21.86 -12.55
CA GLY A 80 15.63 -22.77 -11.58
C GLY A 80 14.14 -22.51 -11.45
N ALA A 81 13.34 -23.56 -11.61
CA ALA A 81 11.93 -23.56 -11.25
C ALA A 81 11.76 -23.10 -9.78
N PRO A 82 10.84 -22.17 -9.45
CA PRO A 82 10.58 -21.80 -8.08
C PRO A 82 9.41 -22.57 -7.47
N GLY A 83 9.60 -23.01 -6.23
CA GLY A 83 8.53 -23.40 -5.31
C GLY A 83 8.68 -24.80 -4.73
N ASN A 84 9.27 -24.91 -3.53
CA ASN A 84 9.30 -26.16 -2.75
C ASN A 84 8.12 -26.23 -1.74
N GLY A 85 6.93 -25.82 -2.17
CA GLY A 85 5.69 -25.93 -1.40
C GLY A 85 4.63 -26.65 -2.24
N THR A 86 4.39 -27.92 -1.93
CA THR A 86 3.52 -28.83 -2.72
C THR A 86 2.05 -28.83 -2.27
N SER A 87 1.63 -27.91 -1.39
CA SER A 87 0.22 -27.77 -1.02
C SER A 87 -0.45 -26.81 -1.99
N GLY A 88 -1.22 -27.34 -2.94
CA GLY A 88 -2.01 -26.51 -3.84
C GLY A 88 -3.13 -25.78 -3.09
N PHE A 89 -3.51 -24.60 -3.59
CA PHE A 89 -4.67 -23.84 -3.12
C PHE A 89 -5.61 -23.58 -4.29
N GLU A 90 -6.87 -23.26 -4.01
CA GLU A 90 -7.82 -22.87 -5.04
C GLU A 90 -7.80 -21.37 -5.23
N VAL A 91 -7.44 -20.92 -6.43
CA VAL A 91 -7.73 -19.55 -6.87
C VAL A 91 -9.18 -19.56 -7.34
N ARG A 92 -10.09 -19.08 -6.50
CA ARG A 92 -11.51 -19.04 -6.87
C ARG A 92 -11.70 -18.02 -7.99
N ALA A 93 -11.80 -18.49 -9.23
CA ALA A 93 -12.30 -17.66 -10.32
C ALA A 93 -13.71 -17.17 -9.96
N SER A 94 -13.97 -15.89 -10.17
CA SER A 94 -15.32 -15.32 -10.03
C SER A 94 -16.31 -16.17 -10.84
N ASN A 95 -17.31 -16.72 -10.15
CA ASN A 95 -18.19 -17.77 -10.63
C ASN A 95 -19.13 -17.25 -11.74
N GLY A 96 -18.94 -17.68 -13.00
CA GLY A 96 -19.95 -17.56 -14.05
C GLY A 96 -19.49 -16.88 -15.35
N THR A 97 -19.46 -17.68 -16.43
CA THR A 97 -19.23 -17.27 -17.83
C THR A 97 -17.81 -16.77 -18.11
N ALA A 98 -17.28 -17.05 -19.31
CA ALA A 98 -15.98 -16.57 -19.76
C ALA A 98 -15.81 -15.08 -19.42
N PRO A 99 -14.63 -14.65 -18.90
CA PRO A 99 -14.48 -13.29 -18.43
C PRO A 99 -14.79 -12.36 -19.59
N ALA A 100 -15.84 -11.53 -19.44
CA ALA A 100 -15.87 -10.25 -20.11
C ALA A 100 -14.52 -9.59 -19.85
N ALA A 101 -13.95 -8.92 -20.85
CA ALA A 101 -12.65 -8.25 -20.74
C ALA A 101 -12.50 -7.58 -19.36
N GLY A 102 -11.67 -8.17 -18.48
CA GLY A 102 -11.51 -7.71 -17.08
C GLY A 102 -11.54 -8.77 -15.97
N GLY A 103 -11.85 -10.04 -16.23
CA GLY A 103 -11.81 -11.07 -15.18
C GLY A 103 -10.42 -11.65 -14.89
N LEU A 104 -10.23 -12.24 -13.70
CA LEU A 104 -9.01 -12.94 -13.31
C LEU A 104 -8.72 -14.11 -14.29
N PRO A 105 -7.51 -14.21 -14.86
CA PRO A 105 -7.16 -15.26 -15.79
C PRO A 105 -7.06 -16.63 -15.10
N ALA A 106 -7.22 -17.70 -15.90
CA ALA A 106 -7.02 -19.06 -15.43
C ALA A 106 -5.55 -19.29 -15.04
N SER A 107 -5.35 -19.89 -13.87
CA SER A 107 -4.02 -20.28 -13.41
C SER A 107 -3.53 -21.55 -14.12
N SER A 108 -2.24 -21.63 -14.43
CA SER A 108 -1.57 -22.83 -14.96
C SER A 108 -1.13 -23.81 -13.86
N GLY A 109 -1.23 -23.42 -12.60
CA GLY A 109 -0.83 -24.21 -11.44
C GLY A 109 -0.78 -23.37 -10.17
N THR A 110 -0.38 -23.96 -9.04
CA THR A 110 -0.18 -23.20 -7.80
C THR A 110 1.18 -23.48 -7.20
N SER A 111 1.74 -22.49 -6.49
CA SER A 111 3.03 -22.58 -5.81
C SER A 111 2.97 -21.82 -4.49
N VAL A 112 3.35 -22.48 -3.39
CA VAL A 112 3.43 -21.85 -2.08
C VAL A 112 4.89 -21.57 -1.73
N LEU A 113 5.23 -20.29 -1.64
CA LEU A 113 6.56 -19.79 -1.32
C LEU A 113 6.75 -19.67 0.20
N LYS A 114 7.75 -20.39 0.74
CA LYS A 114 8.07 -20.34 2.18
C LYS A 114 8.73 -19.03 2.62
N ALA A 115 9.24 -18.24 1.68
CA ALA A 115 9.82 -16.93 1.88
C ALA A 115 9.54 -16.07 0.64
N ALA A 116 9.69 -14.75 0.77
CA ALA A 116 9.60 -13.84 -0.37
C ALA A 116 10.55 -14.28 -1.49
N GLN A 117 10.06 -14.33 -2.73
CA GLN A 117 10.88 -14.65 -3.88
C GLN A 117 11.50 -13.38 -4.45
N THR A 118 12.81 -13.22 -4.28
CA THR A 118 13.54 -12.08 -4.83
C THR A 118 13.90 -12.30 -6.30
N VAL A 119 13.55 -11.35 -7.16
CA VAL A 119 14.07 -11.23 -8.52
C VAL A 119 15.20 -10.21 -8.50
N ALA A 120 16.41 -10.69 -8.77
CA ALA A 120 17.63 -9.89 -8.67
C ALA A 120 17.65 -8.72 -9.68
N ALA A 121 18.49 -7.72 -9.40
CA ALA A 121 18.57 -6.50 -10.19
C ALA A 121 18.80 -6.80 -11.68
N GLY A 122 17.99 -6.20 -12.54
CA GLY A 122 18.02 -6.37 -13.99
C GLY A 122 17.62 -7.75 -14.51
N GLN A 123 17.19 -8.68 -13.65
CA GLN A 123 16.75 -10.01 -14.06
C GLN A 123 15.23 -10.06 -14.31
N SER A 124 14.80 -11.05 -15.07
CA SER A 124 13.39 -11.29 -15.36
C SER A 124 12.93 -12.61 -14.75
N PHE A 125 11.70 -12.62 -14.23
CA PHE A 125 11.00 -13.81 -13.79
C PHE A 125 9.64 -13.90 -14.48
N ASP A 126 9.45 -14.97 -15.25
CA ASP A 126 8.17 -15.33 -15.87
C ASP A 126 7.54 -16.47 -15.07
N GLY A 127 6.37 -16.23 -14.49
CA GLY A 127 5.63 -17.19 -13.68
C GLY A 127 4.79 -18.18 -14.49
N GLY A 128 4.69 -18.03 -15.82
CA GLY A 128 3.91 -18.94 -16.67
C GLY A 128 2.43 -19.02 -16.33
N MET A 129 1.86 -17.95 -15.77
CA MET A 129 0.51 -17.87 -15.18
C MET A 129 0.27 -18.80 -14.00
N VAL A 130 1.32 -19.18 -13.26
CA VAL A 130 1.17 -19.87 -11.97
C VAL A 130 0.66 -18.89 -10.91
N ALA A 131 -0.18 -19.40 -10.00
CA ALA A 131 -0.61 -18.66 -8.82
C ALA A 131 0.33 -18.90 -7.64
N PHE A 132 0.94 -17.83 -7.14
CA PHE A 132 1.91 -17.83 -6.06
C PHE A 132 1.27 -17.30 -4.77
N ASP A 133 1.61 -17.97 -3.68
CA ASP A 133 1.08 -17.71 -2.35
C ASP A 133 2.22 -17.80 -1.29
N ARG A 134 2.03 -17.24 -0.10
CA ARG A 134 2.89 -17.44 1.08
C ARG A 134 2.36 -18.52 2.04
N GLY A 135 1.10 -18.93 1.88
CA GLY A 135 0.46 -19.97 2.69
C GLY A 135 0.16 -19.52 4.12
N VAL A 136 -0.05 -18.22 4.31
CA VAL A 136 -0.35 -17.57 5.59
C VAL A 136 -1.69 -16.86 5.50
N SER A 137 -2.45 -16.78 6.60
CA SER A 137 -3.70 -16.01 6.56
C SER A 137 -3.41 -14.52 6.43
N CYS A 138 -4.18 -13.84 5.57
CA CYS A 138 -4.16 -12.39 5.49
C CYS A 138 -4.41 -11.74 6.86
N THR A 139 -3.60 -10.74 7.21
CA THR A 139 -3.66 -10.01 8.48
C THR A 139 -4.44 -8.69 8.37
N GLY A 140 -5.04 -8.42 7.21
CA GLY A 140 -5.77 -7.18 6.93
C GLY A 140 -4.81 -5.99 6.82
N GLN A 141 -5.21 -4.85 7.38
CA GLN A 141 -4.47 -3.58 7.32
C GLN A 141 -3.32 -3.47 8.35
N ALA A 142 -2.86 -4.59 8.89
CA ALA A 142 -1.69 -4.62 9.75
C ALA A 142 -0.43 -4.64 8.89
N GLU A 143 0.37 -3.57 8.99
CA GLU A 143 1.56 -3.33 8.17
C GLU A 143 2.56 -4.50 8.21
N GLY A 144 2.86 -5.02 7.03
CA GLY A 144 3.86 -6.07 6.81
C GLY A 144 5.29 -5.53 6.57
N GLY A 145 6.24 -6.47 6.53
CA GLY A 145 7.62 -6.20 6.12
C GLY A 145 7.98 -6.84 4.78
N ASP A 146 9.17 -6.55 4.26
CA ASP A 146 9.68 -7.19 3.04
C ASP A 146 9.71 -8.73 3.13
N SER A 147 9.89 -9.30 4.33
CA SER A 147 9.84 -10.75 4.55
C SER A 147 8.46 -11.37 4.31
N ASP A 148 7.41 -10.56 4.30
CA ASP A 148 6.02 -10.98 4.17
C ASP A 148 5.51 -10.87 2.73
N ALA A 149 6.26 -10.18 1.86
CA ALA A 149 5.95 -10.01 0.43
C ALA A 149 5.96 -11.34 -0.33
N VAL A 150 5.11 -11.51 -1.34
CA VAL A 150 5.20 -12.66 -2.26
C VAL A 150 6.45 -12.56 -3.13
N PHE A 151 6.67 -11.41 -3.75
CA PHE A 151 7.86 -11.12 -4.56
C PHE A 151 8.54 -9.82 -4.12
N ILE A 152 9.87 -9.81 -4.20
CA ILE A 152 10.69 -8.60 -4.08
C ILE A 152 11.43 -8.42 -5.41
N LEU A 153 11.20 -7.31 -6.07
CA LEU A 153 11.87 -6.96 -7.33
C LEU A 153 12.95 -5.92 -7.04
N GLU A 154 14.20 -6.31 -7.23
CA GLU A 154 15.31 -5.36 -7.14
C GLU A 154 15.35 -4.44 -8.36
N LYS A 155 16.10 -3.34 -8.27
CA LYS A 155 16.18 -2.34 -9.35
C LYS A 155 16.36 -2.95 -10.74
N GLY A 156 15.49 -2.58 -11.67
CA GLY A 156 15.47 -3.03 -13.06
C GLY A 156 14.91 -4.43 -13.27
N ALA A 157 14.48 -5.13 -12.22
CA ALA A 157 13.90 -6.46 -12.34
C ALA A 157 12.53 -6.43 -13.04
N LYS A 158 12.18 -7.56 -13.65
CA LYS A 158 10.92 -7.75 -14.39
C LYS A 158 10.17 -8.96 -13.86
N LEU A 159 8.87 -8.81 -13.66
CA LEU A 159 7.96 -9.86 -13.25
C LEU A 159 6.86 -10.01 -14.29
N SER A 160 6.63 -11.20 -14.83
CA SER A 160 5.57 -11.42 -15.82
C SER A 160 4.77 -12.69 -15.60
N ASN A 161 3.51 -12.68 -16.06
CA ASN A 161 2.62 -13.84 -16.07
C ASN A 161 2.52 -14.51 -14.70
N VAL A 162 2.14 -13.75 -13.68
CA VAL A 162 2.04 -14.20 -12.30
C VAL A 162 0.64 -13.91 -11.78
N ILE A 163 0.05 -14.86 -11.08
CA ILE A 163 -1.12 -14.61 -10.22
C ILE A 163 -0.64 -14.64 -8.77
N ILE A 164 -1.04 -13.65 -7.98
CA ILE A 164 -0.83 -13.57 -6.55
C ILE A 164 -2.11 -14.04 -5.86
N GLY A 165 -1.98 -15.11 -5.10
CA GLY A 165 -3.07 -15.76 -4.37
C GLY A 165 -3.48 -15.00 -3.10
N PRO A 166 -4.55 -15.45 -2.43
CA PRO A 166 -5.14 -14.74 -1.28
C PRO A 166 -4.40 -14.96 0.06
N ASN A 167 -3.56 -15.99 0.21
CA ASN A 167 -2.95 -16.34 1.51
C ASN A 167 -1.57 -15.66 1.71
N GLN A 168 -1.57 -14.36 1.49
CA GLN A 168 -0.40 -13.49 1.60
C GLN A 168 -0.71 -12.32 2.56
N ILE A 169 0.33 -11.66 3.05
CA ILE A 169 0.25 -10.46 3.89
C ILE A 169 0.59 -9.23 3.04
N GLU A 170 1.75 -9.27 2.38
CA GLU A 170 2.22 -8.26 1.44
C GLU A 170 2.32 -8.84 0.03
N GLY A 171 1.94 -8.05 -0.98
CA GLY A 171 1.91 -8.49 -2.38
C GLY A 171 3.29 -8.49 -3.05
N VAL A 172 3.58 -7.49 -3.88
CA VAL A 172 4.85 -7.37 -4.61
C VAL A 172 5.55 -6.06 -4.26
N HIS A 173 6.83 -6.12 -3.88
CA HIS A 173 7.64 -4.94 -3.58
C HIS A 173 8.62 -4.63 -4.70
N CYS A 174 8.85 -3.34 -4.97
CA CYS A 174 9.97 -2.87 -5.79
C CYS A 174 10.97 -2.02 -5.00
N ASN A 175 12.25 -2.39 -5.15
CA ASN A 175 13.42 -1.75 -4.55
C ASN A 175 14.25 -1.00 -5.62
N GLY A 176 13.61 -0.07 -6.31
CA GLY A 176 14.09 0.66 -7.49
C GLY A 176 13.11 0.52 -8.65
N GLY A 177 13.24 1.34 -9.70
CA GLY A 177 12.38 1.22 -10.89
C GLY A 177 12.33 -0.22 -11.44
N CYS A 178 11.14 -0.80 -11.56
CA CYS A 178 10.91 -2.20 -11.97
C CYS A 178 9.82 -2.31 -13.04
N SER A 179 9.62 -3.50 -13.62
CA SER A 179 8.53 -3.74 -14.57
C SER A 179 7.67 -4.95 -14.19
N LEU A 180 6.36 -4.77 -14.23
CA LEU A 180 5.38 -5.85 -14.12
C LEU A 180 4.62 -5.95 -15.44
N ASP A 181 4.47 -7.17 -15.96
CA ASP A 181 3.70 -7.44 -17.18
C ASP A 181 2.73 -8.60 -16.98
N ASN A 182 1.43 -8.36 -17.14
CA ASN A 182 0.40 -9.39 -16.96
C ASN A 182 0.47 -10.05 -15.56
N VAL A 183 0.51 -9.23 -14.50
CA VAL A 183 0.51 -9.66 -13.10
C VAL A 183 -0.84 -9.40 -12.45
N TRP A 184 -1.38 -10.40 -11.76
CA TRP A 184 -2.75 -10.39 -11.25
C TRP A 184 -2.79 -10.69 -9.75
N TRP A 185 -3.67 -10.02 -9.00
CA TRP A 185 -3.92 -10.31 -7.58
C TRP A 185 -5.35 -10.79 -7.41
N SER A 186 -5.55 -12.06 -7.07
CA SER A 186 -6.89 -12.65 -6.92
C SER A 186 -7.64 -12.08 -5.70
N ALA A 187 -6.90 -11.70 -4.66
CA ALA A 187 -7.40 -10.96 -3.51
C ALA A 187 -6.23 -10.20 -2.89
N VAL A 188 -6.39 -8.89 -2.69
CA VAL A 188 -5.41 -8.06 -2.01
C VAL A 188 -5.61 -8.17 -0.50
N CYS A 189 -4.51 -8.24 0.27
CA CYS A 189 -4.56 -8.29 1.72
C CYS A 189 -4.38 -6.89 2.32
N GLU A 190 -3.13 -6.43 2.42
CA GLU A 190 -2.80 -5.04 2.76
C GLU A 190 -2.74 -4.20 1.48
N ASP A 191 -1.60 -4.26 0.77
CA ASP A 191 -1.35 -3.62 -0.53
C ASP A 191 -1.06 -4.69 -1.60
N ALA A 192 -1.47 -4.45 -2.85
CA ALA A 192 -1.14 -5.36 -3.95
C ALA A 192 0.32 -5.18 -4.38
N PHE A 193 0.72 -3.92 -4.55
CA PHE A 193 2.01 -3.55 -5.08
C PHE A 193 2.55 -2.30 -4.38
N THR A 194 3.81 -2.36 -3.96
CA THR A 194 4.46 -1.27 -3.24
C THR A 194 5.81 -0.91 -3.84
N ILE A 195 5.97 0.33 -4.29
CA ILE A 195 7.28 0.90 -4.61
C ILE A 195 7.92 1.35 -3.31
N LYS A 196 8.72 0.47 -2.68
CA LYS A 196 9.42 0.77 -1.43
C LYS A 196 10.55 1.78 -1.66
N LYS A 197 11.27 1.67 -2.78
CA LYS A 197 12.36 2.57 -3.18
C LYS A 197 12.26 2.86 -4.67
N GLN A 198 12.55 4.09 -5.07
CA GLN A 198 12.70 4.52 -6.46
C GLN A 198 13.33 5.92 -6.43
N GLU A 199 14.25 6.19 -7.35
CA GLU A 199 14.93 7.48 -7.43
C GLU A 199 14.12 8.48 -8.27
N ALA A 200 14.35 9.79 -8.04
CA ALA A 200 13.75 10.82 -8.88
C ALA A 200 14.18 10.64 -10.35
N GLY A 201 13.20 10.73 -11.26
CA GLY A 201 13.42 10.50 -12.70
C GLY A 201 13.39 9.03 -13.14
N GLU A 202 13.32 8.06 -12.21
CA GLU A 202 13.05 6.67 -12.56
C GLU A 202 11.55 6.43 -12.79
N THR A 203 11.25 5.39 -13.55
CA THR A 203 9.88 4.93 -13.83
C THR A 203 9.75 3.44 -13.53
N THR A 204 8.78 3.11 -12.69
CA THR A 204 8.22 1.75 -12.58
C THR A 204 7.07 1.61 -13.55
N THR A 205 6.99 0.48 -14.25
CA THR A 205 5.96 0.23 -15.27
C THR A 205 5.12 -0.99 -14.91
N ILE A 206 3.80 -0.85 -14.95
CA ILE A 206 2.85 -1.98 -14.90
C ILE A 206 2.12 -2.00 -16.25
N THR A 207 2.25 -3.11 -16.97
CA THR A 207 1.61 -3.30 -18.28
C THR A 207 0.71 -4.52 -18.21
N SER A 208 -0.60 -4.35 -18.45
CA SER A 208 -1.61 -5.39 -18.23
C SER A 208 -1.68 -5.87 -16.78
N GLY A 209 -2.64 -6.75 -16.49
CA GLY A 209 -2.86 -7.30 -15.16
C GLY A 209 -4.10 -6.75 -14.47
N GLY A 210 -4.23 -7.07 -13.20
CA GLY A 210 -5.34 -6.56 -12.40
C GLY A 210 -5.35 -6.98 -10.94
N ALA A 211 -6.15 -6.31 -10.13
CA ALA A 211 -6.26 -6.59 -8.70
C ALA A 211 -7.70 -6.55 -8.22
N PHE A 212 -8.05 -7.46 -7.32
CA PHE A 212 -9.40 -7.62 -6.80
C PHE A 212 -9.42 -7.51 -5.27
N GLY A 213 -10.45 -6.86 -4.72
CA GLY A 213 -10.77 -6.94 -3.29
C GLY A 213 -9.77 -6.26 -2.35
N ALA A 214 -9.26 -5.07 -2.70
CA ALA A 214 -8.35 -4.31 -1.84
C ALA A 214 -9.11 -3.40 -0.88
N GLU A 215 -9.02 -3.64 0.43
CA GLU A 215 -9.77 -2.82 1.41
C GLU A 215 -9.31 -1.35 1.43
N ASP A 216 -7.99 -1.11 1.42
CA ASP A 216 -7.43 0.24 1.41
C ASP A 216 -6.73 0.58 0.09
N LYS A 217 -5.54 0.04 -0.21
CA LYS A 217 -4.74 0.49 -1.38
C LYS A 217 -4.33 -0.67 -2.26
N VAL A 218 -4.29 -0.42 -3.57
CA VAL A 218 -3.76 -1.39 -4.55
C VAL A 218 -2.30 -1.08 -4.84
N LEU A 219 -1.99 0.16 -5.21
CA LEU A 219 -0.66 0.62 -5.64
C LEU A 219 -0.14 1.69 -4.66
N GLN A 220 0.74 1.28 -3.76
CA GLN A 220 1.40 2.14 -2.79
C GLN A 220 2.73 2.66 -3.34
N HIS A 221 2.95 3.99 -3.26
CA HIS A 221 4.16 4.63 -3.78
C HIS A 221 4.91 5.37 -2.68
N ASN A 222 5.98 4.74 -2.15
CA ASN A 222 6.82 5.29 -1.09
C ASN A 222 8.09 5.95 -1.65
N GLY A 223 8.68 5.37 -2.70
CA GLY A 223 9.83 5.94 -3.43
C GLY A 223 9.50 7.23 -4.19
N ALA A 224 10.50 7.88 -4.79
CA ALA A 224 10.32 9.04 -5.66
C ALA A 224 9.95 8.62 -7.10
N GLY A 225 9.80 9.57 -8.02
CA GLY A 225 9.75 9.28 -9.46
C GLY A 225 8.35 8.92 -9.95
N THR A 226 8.26 8.09 -10.98
CA THR A 226 7.00 7.83 -11.71
C THR A 226 6.55 6.38 -11.61
N LEU A 227 5.25 6.17 -11.44
CA LEU A 227 4.57 4.90 -11.70
C LEU A 227 3.71 5.05 -12.97
N SER A 228 4.00 4.27 -14.00
CA SER A 228 3.21 4.23 -15.24
C SER A 228 2.44 2.92 -15.31
N VAL A 229 1.12 2.98 -15.37
CA VAL A 229 0.23 1.82 -15.36
C VAL A 229 -0.64 1.86 -16.62
N SER A 230 -0.62 0.78 -17.38
CA SER A 230 -1.37 0.66 -18.62
C SER A 230 -2.11 -0.67 -18.73
N GLY A 231 -3.38 -0.67 -19.16
CA GLY A 231 -4.13 -1.90 -19.43
C GLY A 231 -4.53 -2.69 -18.18
N PHE A 232 -4.70 -2.00 -17.04
CA PHE A 232 -4.92 -2.64 -15.75
C PHE A 232 -6.40 -2.68 -15.38
N THR A 233 -6.86 -3.83 -14.86
CA THR A 233 -8.23 -3.98 -14.34
C THR A 233 -8.24 -3.98 -12.82
N VAL A 234 -9.13 -3.22 -12.20
CA VAL A 234 -9.28 -3.22 -10.74
C VAL A 234 -10.76 -3.26 -10.37
N GLU A 235 -11.10 -4.10 -9.41
CA GLU A 235 -12.48 -4.23 -8.93
C GLU A 235 -12.53 -4.37 -7.41
N THR A 236 -13.49 -3.67 -6.78
CA THR A 236 -13.68 -3.65 -5.33
C THR A 236 -12.41 -3.19 -4.60
N PHE A 237 -12.23 -1.87 -4.52
CA PHE A 237 -11.01 -1.30 -3.96
C PHE A 237 -11.25 -0.01 -3.17
N GLY A 238 -10.42 0.25 -2.15
CA GLY A 238 -10.36 1.57 -1.54
C GLY A 238 -9.77 2.60 -2.49
N LYS A 239 -8.48 2.50 -2.77
CA LYS A 239 -7.69 3.44 -3.58
C LYS A 239 -6.85 2.64 -4.57
N LEU A 240 -6.95 2.94 -5.87
CA LEU A 240 -6.08 2.28 -6.86
C LEU A 240 -4.63 2.73 -6.64
N TYR A 241 -4.37 4.03 -6.48
CA TYR A 241 -3.04 4.56 -6.22
C TYR A 241 -3.02 5.55 -5.06
N ARG A 242 -2.00 5.44 -4.22
CA ARG A 242 -1.69 6.42 -3.19
C ARG A 242 -0.19 6.75 -3.18
N SER A 243 0.12 8.03 -3.40
CA SER A 243 1.42 8.59 -3.01
C SER A 243 1.48 8.59 -1.48
N CYS A 244 2.50 8.01 -0.85
CA CYS A 244 2.59 8.01 0.61
C CYS A 244 2.53 9.44 1.14
N GLY A 245 1.54 9.74 1.99
CA GLY A 245 1.25 11.11 2.40
C GLY A 245 1.87 11.54 3.73
N ASN A 246 2.35 10.59 4.54
CA ASN A 246 2.88 10.80 5.88
C ASN A 246 4.18 9.99 6.11
N CYS A 247 4.88 9.65 5.03
CA CYS A 247 6.17 8.98 5.11
C CYS A 247 7.21 9.91 5.76
N LYS A 248 8.10 9.34 6.58
CA LYS A 248 9.21 10.08 7.22
C LYS A 248 10.10 10.84 6.23
N THR A 249 10.16 10.35 5.00
CA THR A 249 10.79 11.05 3.89
C THR A 249 9.77 11.17 2.78
N MET A 250 9.52 12.42 2.39
CA MET A 250 8.58 12.77 1.34
C MET A 250 9.32 13.09 0.06
N TYR A 251 8.71 12.72 -1.06
CA TYR A 251 9.26 12.86 -2.40
C TYR A 251 8.19 13.42 -3.32
N GLU A 252 8.63 14.01 -4.43
CA GLU A 252 7.77 14.27 -5.57
C GLU A 252 7.52 12.95 -6.33
N ARG A 253 6.24 12.61 -6.52
CA ARG A 253 5.78 11.35 -7.11
C ARG A 253 4.74 11.58 -8.19
N HIS A 254 4.88 10.86 -9.30
CA HIS A 254 3.93 10.93 -10.40
C HIS A 254 3.28 9.57 -10.67
N VAL A 255 2.01 9.58 -11.05
CA VAL A 255 1.32 8.43 -11.61
C VAL A 255 0.76 8.75 -12.98
N ILE A 256 0.87 7.80 -13.90
CA ILE A 256 0.30 7.87 -15.24
C ILE A 256 -0.59 6.64 -15.42
N PHE A 257 -1.86 6.87 -15.69
CA PHE A 257 -2.86 5.86 -15.97
C PHE A 257 -3.29 5.92 -17.42
N ASP A 258 -3.12 4.82 -18.16
CA ASP A 258 -3.64 4.64 -19.53
C ASP A 258 -4.46 3.35 -19.61
N SER A 259 -5.65 3.39 -20.18
CA SER A 259 -6.42 2.16 -20.46
C SER A 259 -6.74 1.38 -19.18
N ILE A 260 -7.26 2.08 -18.17
CA ILE A 260 -7.63 1.50 -16.87
C ILE A 260 -9.11 1.15 -16.88
N ASN A 261 -9.45 -0.05 -16.43
CA ASN A 261 -10.83 -0.46 -16.20
C ASN A 261 -11.04 -0.67 -14.70
N ALA A 262 -11.71 0.28 -14.06
CA ALA A 262 -11.92 0.30 -12.62
C ALA A 262 -13.41 0.16 -12.29
N SER A 263 -13.73 -0.69 -11.32
CA SER A 263 -15.09 -0.85 -10.80
C SER A 263 -15.17 -0.92 -9.28
N SER A 264 -16.26 -0.38 -8.71
CA SER A 264 -16.58 -0.48 -7.28
C SER A 264 -15.45 0.03 -6.36
N GLY A 265 -14.99 1.26 -6.63
CA GLY A 265 -13.85 1.88 -5.96
C GLY A 265 -14.20 3.13 -5.15
N LYS A 266 -13.34 3.57 -4.22
CA LYS A 266 -13.49 4.92 -3.62
C LYS A 266 -12.69 5.97 -4.38
N LEU A 267 -11.43 5.71 -4.72
CA LEU A 267 -10.54 6.71 -5.32
C LEU A 267 -9.57 6.08 -6.34
N LEU A 268 -9.38 6.66 -7.54
CA LEU A 268 -8.32 6.16 -8.43
C LEU A 268 -6.93 6.66 -8.03
N ALA A 269 -6.73 7.95 -7.78
CA ALA A 269 -5.43 8.48 -7.36
C ALA A 269 -5.51 9.49 -6.21
N GLY A 270 -4.78 9.22 -5.13
CA GLY A 270 -4.46 10.20 -4.09
C GLY A 270 -3.04 10.72 -4.22
N ILE A 271 -2.87 12.01 -4.50
CA ILE A 271 -1.58 12.69 -4.69
C ILE A 271 -1.34 13.77 -3.64
N ASN A 272 -0.08 14.07 -3.31
CA ASN A 272 0.27 15.15 -2.39
C ASN A 272 0.76 16.37 -3.17
N SER A 273 -0.14 17.27 -3.58
CA SER A 273 0.21 18.36 -4.50
C SER A 273 1.18 19.39 -3.91
N ASN A 274 1.24 19.51 -2.58
CA ASN A 274 2.24 20.34 -1.91
C ASN A 274 3.68 19.82 -2.04
N TYR A 275 3.87 18.56 -2.47
CA TYR A 275 5.16 17.98 -2.81
C TYR A 275 5.44 17.92 -4.32
N GLY A 276 4.55 18.47 -5.15
CA GLY A 276 4.69 18.47 -6.61
C GLY A 276 4.09 17.23 -7.29
N ASP A 277 3.44 16.34 -6.55
CA ASP A 277 2.88 15.12 -7.11
C ASP A 277 1.88 15.39 -8.24
N THR A 278 1.85 14.52 -9.26
CA THR A 278 0.84 14.61 -10.32
C THR A 278 0.25 13.27 -10.68
N ALA A 279 -1.03 13.23 -11.00
CA ALA A 279 -1.69 12.08 -11.60
C ALA A 279 -2.19 12.45 -13.01
N THR A 280 -1.84 11.64 -14.01
CA THR A 280 -2.32 11.81 -15.39
C THR A 280 -3.20 10.64 -15.77
N PHE A 281 -4.34 10.89 -16.40
CA PHE A 281 -5.29 9.86 -16.80
C PHE A 281 -5.59 9.94 -18.29
N LYS A 282 -5.69 8.77 -18.93
CA LYS A 282 -6.09 8.62 -20.32
C LYS A 282 -6.83 7.29 -20.49
N ASN A 283 -7.87 7.27 -21.31
CA ASN A 283 -8.63 6.04 -21.63
C ASN A 283 -9.09 5.27 -20.37
N VAL A 284 -9.59 5.97 -19.35
CA VAL A 284 -10.02 5.36 -18.09
C VAL A 284 -11.54 5.12 -18.11
N VAL A 285 -11.95 3.93 -17.69
CA VAL A 285 -13.34 3.59 -17.40
C VAL A 285 -13.48 3.38 -15.90
N ALA A 286 -14.35 4.13 -15.25
CA ALA A 286 -14.52 4.17 -13.79
C ALA A 286 -15.98 3.95 -13.40
N LYS A 287 -16.37 2.69 -13.16
CA LYS A 287 -17.77 2.31 -12.86
C LYS A 287 -18.00 2.17 -11.36
N GLY A 288 -18.89 2.96 -10.78
CA GLY A 288 -19.10 2.97 -9.33
C GLY A 288 -17.83 3.33 -8.56
N VAL A 289 -17.02 4.24 -9.11
CA VAL A 289 -15.86 4.82 -8.42
C VAL A 289 -16.22 6.22 -7.94
N SER A 290 -16.07 6.50 -6.64
CA SER A 290 -16.51 7.78 -6.07
C SER A 290 -15.71 8.97 -6.60
N GLU A 291 -14.38 8.87 -6.59
CA GLU A 291 -13.48 9.95 -7.01
C GLU A 291 -12.40 9.47 -7.98
N VAL A 292 -12.07 10.30 -8.97
CA VAL A 292 -10.99 9.99 -9.94
C VAL A 292 -9.65 10.40 -9.35
N CYS A 293 -9.52 11.63 -8.88
CA CYS A 293 -8.26 12.15 -8.37
C CYS A 293 -8.52 13.12 -7.23
N THR A 294 -7.78 12.95 -6.14
CA THR A 294 -7.86 13.79 -4.96
C THR A 294 -6.47 14.26 -4.57
N GLU A 295 -6.36 15.56 -4.37
CA GLU A 295 -5.17 16.23 -3.85
C GLU A 295 -5.22 16.26 -2.33
N PHE A 296 -4.10 15.91 -1.71
CA PHE A 296 -3.88 15.94 -0.27
C PHE A 296 -2.72 16.88 0.08
N LYS A 297 -2.74 17.37 1.31
CA LYS A 297 -1.60 18.02 1.94
C LYS A 297 -0.79 16.97 2.69
N GLY A 298 0.21 16.41 2.04
CA GLY A 298 1.15 15.48 2.67
C GLY A 298 2.01 16.17 3.72
N ASN A 299 2.58 15.38 4.63
CA ASN A 299 3.49 15.80 5.70
C ASN A 299 4.57 14.73 5.94
N ASP A 300 5.57 15.05 6.75
CA ASP A 300 6.64 14.14 7.20
C ASP A 300 6.60 13.89 8.72
N SER A 301 5.54 14.33 9.41
CA SER A 301 5.33 14.15 10.85
C SER A 301 4.74 12.78 11.21
N GLY A 302 4.14 12.08 10.23
CA GLY A 302 3.39 10.85 10.44
C GLY A 302 1.89 11.09 10.63
N ASP A 303 1.44 12.35 10.68
CA ASP A 303 0.03 12.68 10.81
C ASP A 303 -0.76 12.33 9.54
N GLU A 304 -2.04 12.02 9.67
CA GLU A 304 -2.86 11.75 8.49
C GLU A 304 -2.96 12.98 7.57
N PRO A 305 -2.69 12.83 6.25
CA PRO A 305 -2.79 13.92 5.29
C PRO A 305 -4.22 14.45 5.18
N THR A 306 -4.38 15.77 5.11
CA THR A 306 -5.70 16.37 4.93
C THR A 306 -6.02 16.51 3.45
N GLU A 307 -7.25 16.22 3.05
CA GLU A 307 -7.74 16.51 1.71
C GLU A 307 -7.72 18.02 1.41
N ILE A 308 -7.34 18.37 0.19
CA ILE A 308 -7.36 19.75 -0.33
C ILE A 308 -8.54 19.91 -1.29
N SER A 309 -8.63 19.04 -2.30
CA SER A 309 -9.65 19.09 -3.34
C SER A 309 -9.71 17.78 -4.12
N SER A 310 -10.86 17.52 -4.75
CA SER A 310 -11.07 16.40 -5.67
C SER A 310 -11.50 16.90 -7.05
N GLY A 311 -11.12 16.18 -8.11
CA GLY A 311 -11.43 16.51 -9.50
C GLY A 311 -10.23 16.94 -10.36
N PRO A 312 -10.46 17.38 -11.61
CA PRO A 312 -9.40 17.84 -12.51
C PRO A 312 -8.71 19.11 -12.00
N SER A 313 -7.39 19.17 -12.14
CA SER A 313 -6.56 20.32 -11.77
C SER A 313 -5.24 20.36 -12.53
N THR A 314 -4.32 21.25 -12.14
CA THR A 314 -2.94 21.25 -12.64
C THR A 314 -2.13 20.01 -12.20
N PHE A 315 -2.53 19.37 -11.09
CA PHE A 315 -1.88 18.18 -10.54
C PHE A 315 -2.66 16.89 -10.89
N CYS A 316 -3.98 16.96 -10.89
CA CYS A 316 -4.90 15.92 -11.35
C CYS A 316 -5.24 16.15 -12.84
N LYS A 317 -4.39 15.66 -13.72
CA LYS A 317 -4.38 15.98 -15.16
C LYS A 317 -5.28 15.04 -15.96
N TYR A 318 -6.52 15.46 -16.18
CA TYR A 318 -7.47 14.77 -17.07
C TYR A 318 -8.61 15.68 -17.51
N SER A 319 -9.29 15.29 -18.58
CA SER A 319 -10.54 15.89 -19.07
C SER A 319 -11.69 14.88 -19.00
N THR A 320 -12.91 15.34 -19.30
CA THR A 320 -14.08 14.46 -19.40
C THR A 320 -13.97 13.42 -20.52
N SER A 321 -13.09 13.63 -21.51
CA SER A 321 -12.84 12.65 -22.58
C SER A 321 -11.83 11.57 -22.19
N ASP A 322 -11.03 11.82 -21.14
CA ASP A 322 -10.02 10.87 -20.67
C ASP A 322 -10.59 9.84 -19.69
N VAL A 323 -11.72 10.15 -19.05
CA VAL A 323 -12.35 9.33 -18.02
C VAL A 323 -13.86 9.22 -18.25
N THR A 324 -14.34 7.99 -18.47
CA THR A 324 -15.76 7.66 -18.51
C THR A 324 -16.19 7.11 -17.16
N SER A 325 -16.94 7.91 -16.39
CA SER A 325 -17.49 7.49 -15.08
C SER A 325 -18.97 7.13 -15.19
N SER A 326 -19.42 6.11 -14.46
CA SER A 326 -20.84 5.70 -14.42
C SER A 326 -21.22 5.05 -13.10
#